data_AF-A0AAU1MAP2-F1
#
_entry.id   AF-A0AAU1MAP2-F1
#
_cell.length_a   1.000
_cell.length_b   1.000
_cell.length_c   1.000
_cell.angle_alpha   90.00
_cell.angle_beta   90.00
_cell.angle_gamma   90.00
#
_symmetry.space_group_name_H-M   'P 1'
#
loop_
_entity.id
_entity.type
_entity.pdbx_description
1 polymer ?
#
loop_
_entity_poly.entity_id
_entity_poly.type
_entity_poly.pdbx_seq_one_letter_code
_entity_poly.pdbx_strand_id
1 'polypeptide(L)'
;MTSFVRTITVARGVFAPGHLGELTQYLPFELVDDVLARSRAVQGRLRLLPSRVGVYFVLALAVFPAVGYLGVWGKLVAGLGPLAPVRPCEKALRDLRRRIGVTPLKMLFEAVSGPAAQPRTPGVCYRKWRTVAFDGCSSLRAPDQPRVCAWLGKMLNAGYGPEGYPHLRLMALCETGTRGLLGAAFGPTSKGETHYARRLLPLLNATMLLLADRAFAGNDFLVEAADTGTQLLIRLNSRRRPTVWTALPDGSFLTRIQDRTFRIINVDITATCDDGTRIGDHYMLITTLLDHRTDPAEQLARLYHERWEVESAFLALRHTLLTGRVLRSTDRCGLGQELWAWLTVHQILRRAMCDAAETRPGIDPDRLSFTIALQTAADQIVNASNITGSDRGIAKAVLADPLPARRPRISARKVKCPMSRYGTTPHETRPLTSRSLTHLDITVLAAAEQPAVLPPSPANTDRRSRVFRLLAAADPGQDWTARQIADALEIGHLRSLSAQMGQWITQKFLVREGRGRYRLHPQWAKTPGDSLDSTTTIPA
;
A
#
# COMPACT_ATOMS: atom_id res chain seq x y z
N MET A 1 -0.04 -15.48 54.06
CA MET A 1 0.52 -15.08 52.74
C MET A 1 0.44 -16.27 51.81
N THR A 2 -0.47 -16.25 50.84
CA THR A 2 -0.58 -17.29 49.81
C THR A 2 0.57 -17.08 48.81
N SER A 3 1.54 -17.98 48.77
CA SER A 3 2.62 -17.94 47.79
C SER A 3 2.07 -18.43 46.44
N PHE A 4 2.06 -17.55 45.44
CA PHE A 4 1.72 -17.95 44.06
C PHE A 4 2.99 -18.39 43.35
N VAL A 5 3.11 -19.70 43.09
CA VAL A 5 4.19 -20.26 42.27
C VAL A 5 3.82 -20.08 40.80
N ARG A 6 4.66 -19.35 40.06
CA ARG A 6 4.51 -19.15 38.62
C ARG A 6 5.54 -19.99 37.85
N THR A 7 5.06 -20.96 37.08
CA THR A 7 5.91 -21.78 36.21
C THR A 7 6.09 -21.12 34.84
N ILE A 8 7.34 -21.06 34.35
CA ILE A 8 7.69 -20.49 33.04
C ILE A 8 8.46 -21.55 32.24
N THR A 9 7.98 -21.87 31.04
CA THR A 9 8.63 -22.82 30.12
C THR A 9 9.28 -22.08 28.97
N VAL A 10 10.61 -22.09 28.92
CA VAL A 10 11.45 -21.41 27.92
C VAL A 10 12.49 -22.34 27.32
N ALA A 11 13.14 -21.92 26.24
CA ALA A 11 14.32 -22.60 25.71
C ALA A 11 15.46 -22.64 26.76
N ARG A 12 16.26 -23.71 26.76
CA ARG A 12 17.30 -23.93 27.78
C ARG A 12 18.47 -22.94 27.65
N GLY A 13 19.03 -22.55 28.79
CA GLY A 13 20.30 -21.82 28.90
C GLY A 13 20.32 -20.49 28.14
N VAL A 14 21.36 -20.29 27.32
CA VAL A 14 21.58 -19.04 26.56
C VAL A 14 20.50 -18.72 25.50
N PHE A 15 19.59 -19.66 25.23
CA PHE A 15 18.45 -19.46 24.33
C PHE A 15 17.21 -18.89 25.02
N ALA A 16 17.15 -18.92 26.36
CA ALA A 16 15.98 -18.50 27.14
C ALA A 16 15.42 -17.12 26.75
N PRO A 17 16.24 -16.07 26.48
CA PRO A 17 15.73 -14.75 26.08
C PRO A 17 15.05 -14.69 24.71
N GLY A 18 15.17 -15.74 23.88
CA GLY A 18 14.64 -15.77 22.52
C GLY A 18 13.19 -16.21 22.48
N HIS A 19 12.24 -15.31 22.77
CA HIS A 19 10.80 -15.59 22.65
C HIS A 19 9.99 -14.34 22.29
N LEU A 20 8.72 -14.52 21.95
CA LEU A 20 7.73 -13.46 21.74
C LEU A 20 6.45 -13.65 22.56
N GLY A 21 6.53 -14.36 23.70
CA GLY A 21 5.35 -14.76 24.46
C GLY A 21 4.53 -15.76 23.64
N GLU A 22 3.20 -15.66 23.64
CA GLU A 22 2.32 -16.52 22.83
C GLU A 22 2.64 -16.48 21.33
N LEU A 23 3.14 -15.36 20.82
CA LEU A 23 3.50 -15.23 19.41
C LEU A 23 4.65 -16.16 18.98
N THR A 24 5.40 -16.73 19.93
CA THR A 24 6.40 -17.77 19.66
C THR A 24 5.77 -19.00 19.00
N GLN A 25 4.48 -19.25 19.21
CA GLN A 25 3.77 -20.38 18.59
C GLN A 25 3.59 -20.23 17.07
N TYR A 26 3.56 -18.98 16.58
CA TYR A 26 3.50 -18.68 15.14
C TYR A 26 4.90 -18.57 14.51
N LEU A 27 5.93 -18.49 15.34
CA LEU A 27 7.35 -18.51 14.96
C LEU A 27 8.10 -19.49 15.86
N PRO A 28 7.82 -20.80 15.74
CA PRO A 28 8.38 -21.80 16.63
C PRO A 28 9.91 -21.85 16.48
N PHE A 29 10.61 -22.32 17.52
CA PHE A 29 12.07 -22.29 17.55
C PHE A 29 12.69 -23.02 16.36
N GLU A 30 12.07 -24.13 15.97
CA GLU A 30 12.47 -25.00 14.88
C GLU A 30 12.38 -24.27 13.52
N LEU A 31 11.33 -23.45 13.32
CA LEU A 31 11.21 -22.62 12.13
C LEU A 31 12.32 -21.56 12.07
N VAL A 32 12.62 -20.91 13.20
CA VAL A 32 13.69 -19.92 13.26
C VAL A 32 15.06 -20.56 13.02
N ASP A 33 15.29 -21.77 13.54
CA ASP A 33 16.52 -22.51 13.29
C ASP A 33 16.68 -22.94 11.84
N ASP A 34 15.63 -23.49 11.21
CA ASP A 34 15.65 -23.85 9.79
C ASP A 34 16.00 -22.64 8.93
N VAL A 35 15.35 -21.50 9.18
CA VAL A 35 15.62 -20.27 8.44
C VAL A 35 17.06 -19.81 8.66
N LEU A 36 17.57 -19.85 9.89
CA LEU A 36 18.98 -19.49 10.17
C LEU A 36 19.95 -20.44 9.48
N ALA A 37 19.67 -21.73 9.42
CA ALA A 37 20.50 -22.73 8.74
C ALA A 37 20.53 -22.48 7.23
N ARG A 38 19.36 -22.34 6.59
CA ARG A 38 19.23 -22.10 5.15
C ARG A 38 19.83 -20.77 4.70
N SER A 39 19.75 -19.75 5.55
CA SER A 39 20.36 -18.43 5.31
C SER A 39 21.83 -18.35 5.71
N ARG A 40 22.41 -19.43 6.26
CA ARG A 40 23.79 -19.49 6.77
C ARG A 40 24.10 -18.41 7.83
N ALA A 41 23.09 -18.06 8.63
CA ALA A 41 23.19 -17.07 9.70
C ALA A 41 23.35 -17.70 11.11
N VAL A 42 23.45 -19.04 11.19
CA VAL A 42 23.82 -19.75 12.42
C VAL A 42 25.22 -19.33 12.86
N GLN A 43 25.41 -19.08 14.16
CA GLN A 43 26.73 -18.80 14.71
C GLN A 43 27.69 -19.99 14.52
N GLY A 44 28.95 -19.71 14.13
CA GLY A 44 29.98 -20.76 14.04
C GLY A 44 30.40 -21.34 15.40
N ARG A 45 30.31 -20.55 16.47
CA ARG A 45 30.50 -20.99 17.87
C ARG A 45 29.37 -20.48 18.73
N LEU A 46 28.75 -21.36 19.52
CA LEU A 46 27.74 -20.98 20.51
C LEU A 46 28.40 -20.18 21.64
N ARG A 47 27.93 -18.94 21.82
CA ARG A 47 28.33 -18.01 22.89
C ARG A 47 27.07 -17.48 23.57
N LEU A 48 27.20 -16.44 24.39
CA LEU A 48 26.11 -15.85 25.18
C LEU A 48 24.97 -15.19 24.35
N LEU A 49 25.18 -14.94 23.06
CA LEU A 49 24.17 -14.39 22.15
C LEU A 49 24.03 -15.28 20.91
N PRO A 50 23.17 -16.32 20.96
CA PRO A 50 22.86 -17.14 19.80
C PRO A 50 22.10 -16.36 18.72
N SER A 51 22.25 -16.73 17.45
CA SER A 51 21.53 -16.08 16.35
C SER A 51 20.02 -16.21 16.46
N ARG A 52 19.50 -17.33 16.99
CA ARG A 52 18.06 -17.52 17.29
C ARG A 52 17.53 -16.43 18.22
N VAL A 53 18.23 -16.18 19.33
CA VAL A 53 17.87 -15.11 20.27
C VAL A 53 17.91 -13.74 19.58
N GLY A 54 18.90 -13.52 18.71
CA GLY A 54 18.97 -12.27 17.97
C GLY A 54 17.82 -12.06 16.97
N VAL A 55 17.26 -13.12 16.39
CA VAL A 55 16.04 -13.02 15.55
C VAL A 55 14.87 -12.53 16.40
N TYR A 56 14.59 -13.18 17.53
CA TYR A 56 13.52 -12.74 18.44
C TYR A 56 13.77 -11.35 19.01
N PHE A 57 15.02 -10.98 19.28
CA PHE A 57 15.40 -9.63 19.66
C PHE A 57 15.04 -8.61 18.59
N VAL A 58 15.33 -8.89 17.31
CA VAL A 58 14.97 -8.02 16.20
C VAL A 58 13.45 -7.90 16.02
N LEU A 59 12.70 -8.99 16.21
CA LEU A 59 11.25 -8.97 16.22
C LEU A 59 10.68 -8.16 17.40
N ALA A 60 11.27 -8.28 18.59
CA ALA A 60 10.90 -7.49 19.75
C ALA A 60 11.19 -5.99 19.56
N LEU A 61 12.22 -5.60 18.80
CA LEU A 61 12.43 -4.20 18.41
C LEU A 61 11.24 -3.64 17.61
N ALA A 62 10.56 -4.47 16.82
CA ALA A 62 9.36 -4.07 16.09
C ALA A 62 8.11 -3.95 16.97
N VAL A 63 8.01 -4.75 18.05
CA VAL A 63 6.95 -4.61 19.07
C VAL A 63 7.17 -3.36 19.94
N PHE A 64 8.43 -3.01 20.22
CA PHE A 64 8.81 -1.88 21.06
C PHE A 64 9.55 -0.79 20.25
N PRO A 65 8.85 -0.07 19.35
CA PRO A 65 9.46 0.90 18.44
C PRO A 65 10.12 2.10 19.17
N ALA A 66 9.63 2.44 20.36
CA ALA A 66 10.08 3.59 21.15
C ALA A 66 11.29 3.30 22.03
N VAL A 67 11.71 2.04 22.15
CA VAL A 67 12.70 1.60 23.13
C VAL A 67 14.03 1.26 22.43
N GLY A 68 15.13 1.72 23.03
CA GLY A 68 16.50 1.41 22.59
C GLY A 68 16.87 -0.07 22.82
N TYR A 69 18.02 -0.51 22.30
CA TYR A 69 18.38 -1.94 22.29
C TYR A 69 18.45 -2.56 23.69
N LEU A 70 19.10 -1.88 24.64
CA LEU A 70 19.22 -2.39 26.01
C LEU A 70 17.86 -2.44 26.72
N GLY A 71 16.97 -1.49 26.44
CA GLY A 71 15.63 -1.49 27.01
C GLY A 71 14.77 -2.63 26.44
N VAL A 72 14.86 -2.90 25.13
CA VAL A 72 14.16 -4.05 24.52
C VAL A 72 14.73 -5.37 25.02
N TRP A 73 16.05 -5.47 25.19
CA TRP A 73 16.64 -6.63 25.85
C TRP A 73 16.11 -6.80 27.27
N GLY A 74 16.09 -5.71 28.05
CA GLY A 74 15.52 -5.70 29.40
C GLY A 74 14.07 -6.19 29.44
N LYS A 75 13.25 -5.81 28.44
CA LYS A 75 11.88 -6.31 28.30
C LYS A 75 11.85 -7.82 28.01
N LEU A 76 12.68 -8.34 27.11
CA LEU A 76 12.73 -9.78 26.81
C LEU A 76 13.11 -10.62 28.03
N VAL A 77 13.94 -10.10 28.92
CA VAL A 77 14.45 -10.87 30.06
C VAL A 77 13.73 -10.57 31.39
N ALA A 78 12.81 -9.61 31.43
CA ALA A 78 12.19 -9.16 32.67
C ALA A 78 11.48 -10.29 33.41
N GLY A 79 10.70 -11.12 32.70
CA GLY A 79 10.04 -12.30 33.26
C GLY A 79 10.97 -13.49 33.54
N LEU A 80 12.23 -13.43 33.12
CA LEU A 80 13.20 -14.53 33.22
C LEU A 80 14.17 -14.37 34.41
N GLY A 81 13.88 -13.47 35.35
CA GLY A 81 14.74 -13.16 36.50
C GLY A 81 15.39 -14.36 37.21
N PRO A 82 14.65 -15.44 37.54
CA PRO A 82 15.21 -16.63 38.19
C PRO A 82 16.31 -17.35 37.38
N LEU A 83 16.37 -17.14 36.06
CA LEU A 83 17.39 -17.73 35.19
C LEU A 83 18.66 -16.86 35.08
N ALA A 84 18.67 -15.67 35.71
CA ALA A 84 19.77 -14.71 35.66
C ALA A 84 20.38 -14.53 34.25
N PRO A 85 19.57 -14.19 33.22
CA PRO A 85 20.04 -14.13 31.85
C PRO A 85 21.11 -13.07 31.65
N VAL A 86 22.01 -13.31 30.71
CA VAL A 86 23.14 -12.43 30.40
C VAL A 86 22.65 -11.03 30.04
N ARG A 87 23.37 -10.01 30.54
CA ARG A 87 23.18 -8.62 30.16
C ARG A 87 24.22 -8.20 29.11
N PRO A 88 23.88 -8.18 27.80
CA PRO A 88 24.80 -7.76 26.76
C PRO A 88 24.97 -6.24 26.77
N CYS A 89 26.11 -5.77 26.25
CA CYS A 89 26.27 -4.36 25.92
C CYS A 89 25.59 -4.02 24.58
N GLU A 90 25.34 -2.73 24.34
CA GLU A 90 24.68 -2.28 23.10
C GLU A 90 25.48 -2.64 21.85
N LYS A 91 26.82 -2.59 21.95
CA LYS A 91 27.72 -3.05 20.87
C LYS A 91 27.47 -4.52 20.52
N ALA A 92 27.34 -5.40 21.51
CA ALA A 92 27.10 -6.82 21.27
C ALA A 92 25.75 -7.07 20.57
N LEU A 93 24.70 -6.31 20.94
CA LEU A 93 23.40 -6.39 20.27
C LEU A 93 23.44 -5.87 18.82
N ARG A 94 24.19 -4.79 18.57
CA ARG A 94 24.43 -4.29 17.21
C ARG A 94 25.21 -5.32 16.37
N ASP A 95 26.25 -5.92 16.94
CA ASP A 95 27.07 -6.93 16.25
C ASP A 95 26.25 -8.21 15.98
N LEU A 96 25.36 -8.59 16.90
CA LEU A 96 24.38 -9.66 16.72
C LEU A 96 23.45 -9.38 15.52
N ARG A 97 22.87 -8.18 15.44
CA ARG A 97 22.03 -7.77 14.30
C ARG A 97 22.77 -7.84 12.97
N ARG A 98 24.03 -7.38 12.94
CA ARG A 98 24.90 -7.45 11.75
C ARG A 98 25.20 -8.89 11.34
N ARG A 99 25.47 -9.77 12.31
CA ARG A 99 25.73 -11.19 12.07
C ARG A 99 24.52 -11.90 11.45
N ILE A 100 23.31 -11.58 11.90
CA ILE A 100 22.07 -12.17 11.38
C ILE A 100 21.76 -11.66 9.97
N GLY A 101 21.97 -10.37 9.72
CA GLY A 101 21.69 -9.77 8.42
C GLY A 101 20.19 -9.73 8.08
N VAL A 102 19.89 -9.47 6.80
CA VAL A 102 18.52 -9.24 6.31
C VAL A 102 17.80 -10.53 5.89
N THR A 103 18.55 -11.48 5.32
CA THR A 103 18.01 -12.69 4.69
C THR A 103 17.13 -13.54 5.61
N PRO A 104 17.52 -13.83 6.87
CA PRO A 104 16.68 -14.64 7.76
C PRO A 104 15.33 -13.97 8.04
N LEU A 105 15.29 -12.65 8.23
CA LEU A 105 14.05 -11.93 8.53
C LEU A 105 13.12 -11.89 7.32
N LYS A 106 13.68 -11.77 6.11
CA LYS A 106 12.89 -11.88 4.86
C LYS A 106 12.28 -13.28 4.73
N MET A 107 13.08 -14.32 4.92
CA MET A 107 12.62 -15.71 4.84
C MET A 107 11.56 -16.03 5.91
N LEU A 108 11.71 -15.50 7.12
CA LEU A 108 10.69 -15.64 8.18
C LEU A 108 9.38 -14.97 7.79
N PHE A 109 9.43 -13.73 7.28
CA PHE A 109 8.24 -13.07 6.76
C PHE A 109 7.58 -13.91 5.66
N GLU A 110 8.36 -14.37 4.68
CA GLU A 110 7.84 -15.19 3.58
C GLU A 110 7.20 -16.49 4.08
N ALA A 111 7.79 -17.13 5.09
CA ALA A 111 7.26 -18.36 5.70
C ALA A 111 5.92 -18.15 6.44
N VAL A 112 5.72 -16.99 7.08
CA VAL A 112 4.46 -16.69 7.80
C VAL A 112 3.48 -15.85 6.99
N SER A 113 3.89 -15.26 5.87
CA SER A 113 3.01 -14.54 4.96
C SER A 113 2.01 -15.49 4.29
N GLY A 114 0.92 -14.93 3.77
CA GLY A 114 -0.16 -15.69 3.12
C GLY A 114 -1.48 -15.66 3.90
N PRO A 115 -2.47 -16.44 3.44
CA PRO A 115 -3.77 -16.56 4.07
C PRO A 115 -3.68 -16.84 5.58
N ALA A 116 -4.40 -16.05 6.37
CA ALA A 116 -4.46 -16.19 7.83
C ALA A 116 -5.73 -16.92 8.30
N ALA A 117 -6.79 -16.92 7.50
CA ALA A 117 -8.08 -17.52 7.85
C ALA A 117 -8.60 -18.49 6.77
N GLN A 118 -9.46 -19.40 7.21
CA GLN A 118 -10.19 -20.36 6.38
C GLN A 118 -11.12 -19.64 5.39
N PRO A 119 -11.36 -20.20 4.19
CA PRO A 119 -12.25 -19.58 3.20
C PRO A 119 -13.70 -19.32 3.68
N ARG A 120 -14.15 -20.05 4.71
CA ARG A 120 -15.48 -19.90 5.32
C ARG A 120 -15.55 -18.80 6.39
N THR A 121 -14.41 -18.26 6.81
CA THR A 121 -14.36 -17.20 7.82
C THR A 121 -14.99 -15.93 7.24
N PRO A 122 -15.89 -15.24 7.96
CA PRO A 122 -16.55 -14.04 7.46
C PRO A 122 -15.56 -13.00 6.93
N GLY A 123 -15.91 -12.35 5.82
CA GLY A 123 -15.10 -11.29 5.18
C GLY A 123 -13.94 -11.78 4.31
N VAL A 124 -13.55 -13.06 4.36
CA VAL A 124 -12.35 -13.58 3.68
C VAL A 124 -12.54 -13.77 2.18
N CYS A 125 -13.70 -14.24 1.76
CA CYS A 125 -13.98 -14.63 0.38
C CYS A 125 -15.20 -13.90 -0.17
N TYR A 126 -15.10 -13.46 -1.42
CA TYR A 126 -16.26 -13.24 -2.28
C TYR A 126 -16.53 -14.53 -3.06
N ARG A 127 -17.64 -15.19 -2.74
CA ARG A 127 -17.98 -16.51 -3.30
C ARG A 127 -16.84 -17.50 -3.04
N LYS A 128 -16.14 -17.93 -4.09
CA LYS A 128 -15.00 -18.86 -4.03
C LYS A 128 -13.63 -18.17 -4.03
N TRP A 129 -13.58 -16.85 -4.24
CA TRP A 129 -12.33 -16.11 -4.40
C TRP A 129 -11.98 -15.37 -3.12
N ARG A 130 -10.76 -15.58 -2.64
CA ARG A 130 -10.17 -14.81 -1.54
C ARG A 130 -9.97 -13.38 -1.96
N THR A 131 -10.52 -12.43 -1.22
CA THR A 131 -10.42 -11.01 -1.56
C THR A 131 -9.08 -10.46 -1.09
N VAL A 132 -8.31 -9.94 -2.04
CA VAL A 132 -6.98 -9.38 -1.80
C VAL A 132 -6.91 -7.98 -2.37
N ALA A 133 -6.07 -7.13 -1.81
CA ALA A 133 -5.91 -5.76 -2.25
C ALA A 133 -4.45 -5.35 -2.34
N PHE A 134 -4.16 -4.56 -3.36
CA PHE A 134 -2.90 -3.85 -3.50
C PHE A 134 -3.00 -2.46 -2.90
N ASP A 135 -2.02 -2.10 -2.09
CA ASP A 135 -1.81 -0.72 -1.69
C ASP A 135 -0.33 -0.43 -1.39
N GLY A 136 0.03 0.84 -1.57
CA GLY A 136 1.38 1.34 -1.41
C GLY A 136 1.41 2.56 -0.50
N CYS A 137 2.45 2.63 0.35
CA CYS A 137 2.71 3.78 1.18
C CYS A 137 4.12 4.32 0.93
N SER A 138 4.21 5.60 0.55
CA SER A 138 5.47 6.32 0.32
C SER A 138 5.90 7.26 1.45
N SER A 139 5.36 7.08 2.65
CA SER A 139 5.62 7.97 3.80
C SER A 139 6.25 7.24 4.99
N LEU A 140 6.88 6.09 4.74
CA LEU A 140 7.85 5.51 5.68
C LEU A 140 9.14 6.33 5.61
N ARG A 141 9.61 6.79 6.76
CA ARG A 141 10.79 7.66 6.87
C ARG A 141 11.97 6.86 7.37
N ALA A 142 13.13 7.07 6.79
CA ALA A 142 14.40 6.52 7.26
C ALA A 142 15.32 7.64 7.79
N PRO A 143 16.34 7.32 8.61
CA PRO A 143 17.25 8.33 9.14
C PRO A 143 17.96 9.12 8.04
N ASP A 144 18.12 10.43 8.26
CA ASP A 144 18.90 11.29 7.37
C ASP A 144 20.40 11.03 7.55
N GLN A 145 20.89 10.03 6.84
CA GLN A 145 22.29 9.58 6.89
C GLN A 145 22.81 9.47 5.45
N PRO A 146 24.06 9.85 5.17
CA PRO A 146 24.60 9.85 3.80
C PRO A 146 24.40 8.51 3.07
N ARG A 147 24.62 7.38 3.76
CA ARG A 147 24.46 6.03 3.20
C ARG A 147 23.00 5.67 2.89
N VAL A 148 22.05 6.16 3.68
CA VAL A 148 20.62 5.96 3.45
C VAL A 148 20.13 6.85 2.31
N CYS A 149 20.54 8.12 2.31
CA CYS A 149 20.20 9.09 1.28
C CYS A 149 20.78 8.70 -0.09
N ALA A 150 21.98 8.12 -0.15
CA ALA A 150 22.55 7.59 -1.38
C ALA A 150 21.70 6.47 -2.02
N TRP A 151 20.96 5.71 -1.21
CA TRP A 151 20.08 4.64 -1.69
C TRP A 151 18.66 5.14 -2.01
N LEU A 152 18.03 5.86 -1.07
CA LEU A 152 16.62 6.26 -1.18
C LEU A 152 16.41 7.56 -1.94
N GLY A 153 17.42 8.44 -1.95
CA GLY A 153 17.28 9.84 -2.30
C GLY A 153 16.46 10.62 -1.28
N LYS A 154 16.28 11.91 -1.55
CA LYS A 154 15.34 12.79 -0.85
C LYS A 154 14.34 13.33 -1.86
N MET A 155 13.07 13.39 -1.47
CA MET A 155 12.06 14.05 -2.30
C MET A 155 12.33 15.55 -2.34
N LEU A 156 12.11 16.17 -3.49
CA LEU A 156 12.16 17.61 -3.63
C LEU A 156 10.75 18.18 -3.45
N ASN A 157 10.59 19.06 -2.47
CA ASN A 157 9.38 19.86 -2.34
C ASN A 157 9.51 21.11 -3.19
N ALA A 158 8.52 21.29 -4.07
CA ALA A 158 8.53 22.39 -5.00
C ALA A 158 8.42 23.73 -4.24
N GLY A 159 9.50 24.50 -4.23
CA GLY A 159 9.60 25.79 -3.52
C GLY A 159 10.28 25.73 -2.15
N TYR A 160 10.51 24.54 -1.58
CA TYR A 160 11.06 24.39 -0.21
C TYR A 160 12.34 23.53 -0.14
N GLY A 161 12.84 23.08 -1.28
CA GLY A 161 14.04 22.25 -1.34
C GLY A 161 13.80 20.78 -0.95
N PRO A 162 14.87 20.01 -0.69
CA PRO A 162 14.75 18.60 -0.33
C PRO A 162 14.09 18.40 1.04
N GLU A 163 13.28 17.35 1.16
CA GLU A 163 12.68 16.93 2.43
C GLU A 163 13.73 16.56 3.48
N GLY A 164 13.41 16.77 4.76
CA GLY A 164 14.32 16.48 5.86
C GLY A 164 14.74 15.01 5.93
N TYR A 165 13.79 14.08 5.82
CA TYR A 165 14.05 12.64 5.87
C TYR A 165 13.94 11.99 4.49
N PRO A 166 14.81 11.02 4.15
CA PRO A 166 14.59 10.14 3.00
C PRO A 166 13.36 9.26 3.23
N HIS A 167 12.59 9.04 2.16
CA HIS A 167 11.36 8.26 2.18
C HIS A 167 11.54 6.92 1.48
N LEU A 168 10.89 5.89 2.02
CA LEU A 168 10.80 4.57 1.45
C LEU A 168 9.36 4.28 1.04
N ARG A 169 9.22 3.63 -0.11
CA ARG A 169 7.95 3.08 -0.59
C ARG A 169 7.84 1.63 -0.13
N LEU A 170 6.78 1.31 0.59
CA LEU A 170 6.32 -0.04 0.86
C LEU A 170 5.10 -0.32 0.00
N MET A 171 5.08 -1.45 -0.68
CA MET A 171 3.94 -2.02 -1.39
C MET A 171 3.59 -3.34 -0.72
N ALA A 172 2.31 -3.58 -0.50
CA ALA A 172 1.83 -4.84 0.08
C ALA A 172 0.67 -5.43 -0.73
N LEU A 173 0.64 -6.75 -0.80
CA LEU A 173 -0.54 -7.53 -1.14
C LEU A 173 -1.17 -8.00 0.16
N CYS A 174 -2.39 -7.55 0.43
CA CYS A 174 -3.09 -7.78 1.69
C CYS A 174 -4.39 -8.53 1.44
N GLU A 175 -4.73 -9.50 2.27
CA GLU A 175 -6.09 -10.04 2.32
C GLU A 175 -7.00 -9.03 3.00
N THR A 176 -8.16 -8.73 2.41
CA THR A 176 -9.03 -7.67 2.95
C THR A 176 -9.73 -8.12 4.23
N GLY A 177 -10.27 -9.34 4.28
CA GLY A 177 -11.04 -9.83 5.43
C GLY A 177 -10.26 -10.10 6.71
N THR A 178 -8.94 -10.34 6.62
CA THR A 178 -8.10 -10.54 7.81
C THR A 178 -7.08 -9.44 8.04
N ARG A 179 -6.89 -8.57 7.03
CA ARG A 179 -5.81 -7.58 6.97
C ARG A 179 -4.41 -8.23 7.11
N GLY A 180 -4.29 -9.51 6.80
CA GLY A 180 -3.05 -10.28 6.73
C GLY A 180 -2.30 -10.01 5.42
N LEU A 181 -0.97 -10.14 5.46
CA LEU A 181 -0.09 -9.85 4.33
C LEU A 181 0.25 -11.14 3.58
N LEU A 182 -0.01 -11.16 2.28
CA LEU A 182 0.42 -12.22 1.36
C LEU A 182 1.84 -11.97 0.84
N GLY A 183 2.24 -10.71 0.77
CA GLY A 183 3.58 -10.34 0.33
C GLY A 183 3.82 -8.84 0.43
N ALA A 184 5.09 -8.47 0.37
CA ALA A 184 5.51 -7.09 0.43
C ALA A 184 6.76 -6.85 -0.41
N ALA A 185 6.86 -5.65 -0.99
CA ALA A 185 8.03 -5.18 -1.71
C ALA A 185 8.31 -3.73 -1.32
N PHE A 186 9.58 -3.35 -1.19
CA PHE A 186 9.93 -1.99 -0.81
C PHE A 186 11.21 -1.48 -1.45
N GLY A 187 11.37 -0.15 -1.45
CA GLY A 187 12.58 0.52 -1.89
C GLY A 187 12.39 2.02 -2.13
N PRO A 188 13.26 2.64 -2.96
CA PRO A 188 13.19 4.06 -3.28
C PRO A 188 11.84 4.47 -3.86
N THR A 189 11.36 5.65 -3.48
CA THR A 189 10.06 6.17 -3.91
C THR A 189 10.02 6.57 -5.38
N SER A 190 11.18 6.76 -6.02
CA SER A 190 11.33 7.14 -7.44
C SER A 190 10.84 6.09 -8.43
N LYS A 191 10.68 4.83 -8.01
CA LYS A 191 10.23 3.73 -8.88
C LYS A 191 8.70 3.67 -9.06
N GLY A 192 7.92 4.33 -8.19
CA GLY A 192 6.44 4.31 -8.23
C GLY A 192 5.78 3.06 -7.64
N GLU A 193 4.47 3.12 -7.39
CA GLU A 193 3.64 2.03 -6.82
C GLU A 193 3.59 0.81 -7.73
N THR A 194 3.22 1.03 -9.00
CA THR A 194 3.02 -0.04 -9.99
C THR A 194 4.28 -0.88 -10.19
N HIS A 195 5.48 -0.29 -10.10
CA HIS A 195 6.74 -1.03 -10.17
C HIS A 195 6.86 -2.09 -9.06
N TYR A 196 6.52 -1.73 -7.82
CA TYR A 196 6.58 -2.67 -6.71
C TYR A 196 5.40 -3.64 -6.71
N ALA A 197 4.22 -3.22 -7.16
CA ALA A 197 3.06 -4.11 -7.30
C ALA A 197 3.32 -5.22 -8.33
N ARG A 198 3.98 -4.90 -9.45
CA ARG A 198 4.41 -5.89 -10.46
C ARG A 198 5.28 -7.00 -9.88
N ARG A 199 6.12 -6.69 -8.88
CA ARG A 199 6.96 -7.68 -8.19
C ARG A 199 6.16 -8.65 -7.32
N LEU A 200 4.90 -8.33 -7.02
CA LEU A 200 3.99 -9.13 -6.21
C LEU A 200 2.93 -9.86 -7.06
N LEU A 201 2.85 -9.60 -8.37
CA LEU A 201 1.95 -10.35 -9.27
C LEU A 201 2.14 -11.87 -9.21
N PRO A 202 3.36 -12.44 -9.07
CA PRO A 202 3.53 -13.88 -8.94
C PRO A 202 2.84 -14.53 -7.72
N LEU A 203 2.36 -13.74 -6.76
CA LEU A 203 1.61 -14.23 -5.60
C LEU A 203 0.11 -14.37 -5.89
N LEU A 204 -0.38 -13.74 -6.96
CA LEU A 204 -1.76 -13.82 -7.40
C LEU A 204 -2.00 -15.13 -8.14
N ASN A 205 -3.21 -15.67 -8.02
CA ASN A 205 -3.61 -16.91 -8.68
C ASN A 205 -5.13 -16.98 -8.85
N ALA A 206 -5.62 -18.03 -9.51
CA ALA A 206 -7.04 -18.23 -9.84
C ALA A 206 -8.00 -18.34 -8.63
N THR A 207 -7.49 -18.48 -7.41
CA THR A 207 -8.30 -18.52 -6.18
C THR A 207 -8.54 -17.13 -5.57
N MET A 208 -8.04 -16.07 -6.20
CA MET A 208 -8.08 -14.70 -5.66
C MET A 208 -8.94 -13.75 -6.49
N LEU A 209 -9.47 -12.73 -5.83
CA LEU A 209 -10.10 -11.55 -6.42
C LEU A 209 -9.34 -10.31 -5.94
N LEU A 210 -8.62 -9.66 -6.85
CA LEU A 210 -7.82 -8.48 -6.60
C LEU A 210 -8.66 -7.21 -6.67
N LEU A 211 -8.79 -6.54 -5.53
CA LEU A 211 -9.34 -5.21 -5.38
C LEU A 211 -8.21 -4.17 -5.45
N ALA A 212 -8.26 -3.22 -6.39
CA ALA A 212 -7.23 -2.19 -6.49
C ALA A 212 -7.80 -0.83 -6.86
N ASP A 213 -7.07 0.22 -6.48
CA ASP A 213 -7.47 1.59 -6.78
C ASP A 213 -7.10 2.01 -8.22
N ARG A 214 -7.42 3.25 -8.55
CA ARG A 214 -7.17 3.84 -9.86
C ARG A 214 -5.71 3.97 -10.28
N ALA A 215 -4.75 3.83 -9.36
CA ALA A 215 -3.33 3.82 -9.72
C ALA A 215 -2.93 2.54 -10.45
N PHE A 216 -3.72 1.47 -10.31
CA PHE A 216 -3.47 0.16 -10.90
C PHE A 216 -4.31 -0.12 -12.16
N ALA A 217 -4.97 0.91 -12.71
CA ALA A 217 -5.85 0.73 -13.85
C ALA A 217 -5.13 0.62 -15.21
N GLY A 218 -3.78 0.72 -15.28
CA GLY A 218 -2.98 0.68 -16.53
C GLY A 218 -3.28 -0.54 -17.40
N ASN A 219 -3.37 -0.40 -18.74
CA ASN A 219 -3.75 -1.51 -19.63
C ASN A 219 -2.83 -2.73 -19.44
N ASP A 220 -1.52 -2.51 -19.52
CA ASP A 220 -0.54 -3.58 -19.32
C ASP A 220 -0.68 -4.23 -17.94
N PHE A 221 -0.89 -3.44 -16.89
CA PHE A 221 -1.06 -3.98 -15.54
C PHE A 221 -2.33 -4.81 -15.41
N LEU A 222 -3.44 -4.39 -16.03
CA LEU A 222 -4.70 -5.14 -16.04
C LEU A 222 -4.53 -6.51 -16.72
N VAL A 223 -3.85 -6.54 -17.86
CA VAL A 223 -3.56 -7.79 -18.59
C VAL A 223 -2.59 -8.65 -17.79
N GLU A 224 -1.44 -8.11 -17.36
CA GLU A 224 -0.45 -8.82 -16.55
C GLU A 224 -1.07 -9.43 -15.28
N ALA A 225 -1.94 -8.68 -14.59
CA ALA A 225 -2.63 -9.19 -13.41
C ALA A 225 -3.63 -10.30 -13.79
N ALA A 226 -4.44 -10.11 -14.83
CA ALA A 226 -5.38 -11.13 -15.30
C ALA A 226 -4.68 -12.41 -15.81
N ASP A 227 -3.48 -12.30 -16.37
CA ASP A 227 -2.67 -13.44 -16.86
C ASP A 227 -2.24 -14.37 -15.71
N THR A 228 -2.19 -13.89 -14.47
CA THR A 228 -1.98 -14.75 -13.29
C THR A 228 -3.16 -15.67 -12.99
N GLY A 229 -4.29 -15.48 -13.69
CA GLY A 229 -5.55 -16.19 -13.46
C GLY A 229 -6.44 -15.58 -12.38
N THR A 230 -5.93 -14.61 -11.63
CA THR A 230 -6.72 -13.88 -10.60
C THR A 230 -7.89 -13.13 -11.22
N GLN A 231 -8.98 -13.02 -10.47
CA GLN A 231 -10.07 -12.12 -10.84
C GLN A 231 -9.71 -10.69 -10.44
N LEU A 232 -10.24 -9.70 -11.16
CA LEU A 232 -9.97 -8.28 -10.92
C LEU A 232 -11.25 -7.53 -10.58
N LEU A 233 -11.15 -6.54 -9.70
CA LEU A 233 -12.16 -5.50 -9.49
C LEU A 233 -11.45 -4.19 -9.13
N ILE A 234 -11.18 -3.37 -10.14
CA ILE A 234 -10.27 -2.23 -10.04
C ILE A 234 -11.00 -0.94 -10.40
N ARG A 235 -10.85 0.13 -9.61
CA ARG A 235 -11.42 1.44 -9.97
C ARG A 235 -10.65 2.04 -11.14
N LEU A 236 -11.35 2.53 -12.15
CA LEU A 236 -10.74 3.27 -13.24
C LEU A 236 -10.51 4.74 -12.87
N ASN A 237 -9.51 5.34 -13.50
CA ASN A 237 -9.31 6.79 -13.47
C ASN A 237 -10.48 7.49 -14.21
N SER A 238 -10.98 8.60 -13.68
CA SER A 238 -12.07 9.39 -14.27
C SER A 238 -11.78 9.92 -15.67
N ARG A 239 -10.53 9.89 -16.13
CA ARG A 239 -10.13 10.23 -17.51
C ARG A 239 -10.30 9.09 -18.51
N ARG A 240 -10.55 7.86 -18.04
CA ARG A 240 -10.72 6.70 -18.91
C ARG A 240 -12.05 6.77 -19.64
N ARG A 241 -12.05 6.31 -20.88
CA ARG A 241 -13.24 6.21 -21.73
C ARG A 241 -13.22 4.82 -22.38
N PRO A 242 -13.55 3.75 -21.63
CA PRO A 242 -13.60 2.41 -22.21
C PRO A 242 -14.74 2.32 -23.23
N THR A 243 -14.47 1.73 -24.38
CA THR A 243 -15.46 1.54 -25.44
C THR A 243 -16.52 0.54 -24.98
N VAL A 244 -17.78 0.86 -25.24
CA VAL A 244 -18.91 -0.06 -25.02
C VAL A 244 -18.95 -1.05 -26.18
N TRP A 245 -18.68 -2.32 -25.90
CA TRP A 245 -18.78 -3.40 -26.90
C TRP A 245 -20.12 -4.13 -26.81
N THR A 246 -20.60 -4.43 -25.59
CA THR A 246 -21.90 -5.07 -25.37
C THR A 246 -22.47 -4.59 -24.04
N ALA A 247 -23.65 -3.98 -24.05
CA ALA A 247 -24.36 -3.63 -22.83
C ALA A 247 -25.00 -4.88 -22.19
N LEU A 248 -25.01 -4.94 -20.87
CA LEU A 248 -25.58 -6.04 -20.09
C LEU A 248 -26.85 -5.58 -19.34
N PRO A 249 -27.80 -6.48 -19.04
CA PRO A 249 -29.08 -6.13 -18.40
C PRO A 249 -28.99 -5.44 -17.04
N ASP A 250 -27.88 -5.56 -16.32
CA ASP A 250 -27.69 -4.93 -15.01
C ASP A 250 -26.99 -3.56 -15.08
N GLY A 251 -26.98 -2.94 -16.26
CA GLY A 251 -26.44 -1.61 -16.53
C GLY A 251 -24.94 -1.57 -16.85
N SER A 252 -24.21 -2.64 -16.52
CA SER A 252 -22.79 -2.80 -16.87
C SER A 252 -22.57 -3.08 -18.36
N PHE A 253 -21.33 -3.03 -18.84
CA PHE A 253 -21.02 -3.34 -20.24
C PHE A 253 -19.66 -4.01 -20.43
N LEU A 254 -19.51 -4.78 -21.50
CA LEU A 254 -18.24 -5.39 -21.89
C LEU A 254 -17.38 -4.40 -22.71
N THR A 255 -16.07 -4.49 -22.53
CA THR A 255 -15.05 -3.75 -23.27
C THR A 255 -13.87 -4.67 -23.58
N ARG A 256 -13.03 -4.30 -24.56
CA ARG A 256 -11.85 -5.08 -24.94
C ARG A 256 -10.60 -4.23 -24.80
N ILE A 257 -9.59 -4.75 -24.08
CA ILE A 257 -8.29 -4.10 -23.87
C ILE A 257 -7.22 -5.15 -24.20
N GLN A 258 -6.35 -4.87 -25.18
CA GLN A 258 -5.25 -5.76 -25.58
C GLN A 258 -5.72 -7.22 -25.73
N ASP A 259 -6.78 -7.41 -26.52
CA ASP A 259 -7.42 -8.70 -26.80
C ASP A 259 -8.08 -9.45 -25.64
N ARG A 260 -8.12 -8.85 -24.46
CA ARG A 260 -8.81 -9.38 -23.30
C ARG A 260 -10.15 -8.67 -23.10
N THR A 261 -11.20 -9.46 -22.89
CA THR A 261 -12.52 -8.94 -22.53
C THR A 261 -12.56 -8.61 -21.04
N PHE A 262 -13.03 -7.40 -20.74
CA PHE A 262 -13.33 -6.94 -19.40
C PHE A 262 -14.76 -6.45 -19.33
N ARG A 263 -15.29 -6.36 -18.13
CA ARG A 263 -16.59 -5.75 -17.84
C ARG A 263 -16.40 -4.46 -17.07
N ILE A 264 -17.19 -3.45 -17.41
CA ILE A 264 -17.19 -2.13 -16.84
C ILE A 264 -18.50 -1.91 -16.09
N ILE A 265 -18.39 -1.44 -14.86
CA ILE A 265 -19.52 -1.09 -14.01
C ILE A 265 -19.44 0.40 -13.72
N ASN A 266 -20.48 1.14 -14.08
CA ASN A 266 -20.56 2.57 -13.84
C ASN A 266 -21.35 2.82 -12.56
N VAL A 267 -20.73 3.46 -11.56
CA VAL A 267 -21.27 3.56 -10.20
C VAL A 267 -21.42 5.03 -9.81
N ASP A 268 -22.64 5.40 -9.47
CA ASP A 268 -22.93 6.58 -8.66
C ASP A 268 -23.09 6.16 -7.21
N ILE A 269 -22.41 6.87 -6.31
CA ILE A 269 -22.53 6.65 -4.88
C ILE A 269 -22.93 7.93 -4.18
N THR A 270 -23.97 7.86 -3.35
CA THR A 270 -24.38 8.97 -2.50
C THR A 270 -24.30 8.53 -1.04
N ALA A 271 -23.45 9.20 -0.28
CA ALA A 271 -23.28 8.97 1.14
C ALA A 271 -24.04 10.04 1.94
N THR A 272 -24.94 9.62 2.82
CA THR A 272 -25.71 10.50 3.71
C THR A 272 -25.15 10.40 5.13
N CYS A 273 -24.81 11.54 5.72
CA CYS A 273 -24.25 11.64 7.07
C CYS A 273 -25.34 11.79 8.14
N ASP A 274 -24.95 11.58 9.39
CA ASP A 274 -25.78 11.81 10.59
C ASP A 274 -26.29 13.25 10.74
N ASP A 275 -25.55 14.24 10.23
CA ASP A 275 -25.95 15.65 10.18
C ASP A 275 -26.77 16.04 8.93
N GLY A 276 -27.18 15.05 8.13
CA GLY A 276 -27.93 15.26 6.89
C GLY A 276 -27.06 15.64 5.68
N THR A 277 -25.74 15.82 5.84
CA THR A 277 -24.84 16.11 4.72
C THR A 277 -24.85 14.97 3.70
N ARG A 278 -25.09 15.29 2.43
CA ARG A 278 -25.03 14.33 1.31
C ARG A 278 -23.80 14.57 0.44
N ILE A 279 -23.05 13.51 0.18
CA ILE A 279 -21.82 13.56 -0.62
C ILE A 279 -21.93 12.53 -1.74
N GLY A 280 -21.91 13.02 -2.99
CA GLY A 280 -21.85 12.19 -4.18
C GLY A 280 -20.41 11.94 -4.63
N ASP A 281 -20.14 10.74 -5.15
CA ASP A 281 -18.97 10.45 -6.00
C ASP A 281 -19.44 9.60 -7.18
N HIS A 282 -18.73 9.71 -8.30
CA HIS A 282 -18.96 8.93 -9.50
C HIS A 282 -17.68 8.21 -9.89
N TYR A 283 -17.76 6.91 -10.16
CA TYR A 283 -16.61 6.14 -10.60
C TYR A 283 -16.98 4.92 -11.43
N MET A 284 -16.00 4.45 -12.20
CA MET A 284 -16.13 3.23 -12.97
C MET A 284 -15.25 2.14 -12.36
N LEU A 285 -15.75 0.91 -12.31
CA LEU A 285 -14.98 -0.29 -11.98
C LEU A 285 -14.73 -1.09 -13.25
N ILE A 286 -13.55 -1.70 -13.36
CA ILE A 286 -13.24 -2.71 -14.36
C ILE A 286 -13.06 -4.06 -13.68
N THR A 287 -13.63 -5.11 -14.26
CA THR A 287 -13.58 -6.47 -13.70
C THR A 287 -13.42 -7.54 -14.78
N THR A 288 -12.84 -8.67 -14.39
CA THR A 288 -12.79 -9.91 -15.19
C THR A 288 -14.01 -10.82 -14.94
N LEU A 289 -14.89 -10.47 -14.00
CA LEU A 289 -16.13 -11.19 -13.72
C LEU A 289 -17.20 -10.80 -14.75
N LEU A 290 -17.25 -11.53 -15.85
CA LEU A 290 -18.02 -11.15 -17.04
C LEU A 290 -19.52 -11.45 -16.95
N ASP A 291 -19.94 -12.42 -16.14
CA ASP A 291 -21.34 -12.85 -16.05
C ASP A 291 -22.11 -12.02 -15.01
N HIS A 292 -23.03 -11.18 -15.50
CA HIS A 292 -23.87 -10.31 -14.68
C HIS A 292 -24.90 -11.07 -13.83
N ARG A 293 -25.19 -12.33 -14.14
CA ARG A 293 -26.13 -13.16 -13.37
C ARG A 293 -25.46 -13.75 -12.13
N THR A 294 -24.20 -14.16 -12.24
CA THR A 294 -23.44 -14.72 -11.11
C THR A 294 -22.80 -13.65 -10.25
N ASP A 295 -22.37 -12.55 -10.87
CA ASP A 295 -21.65 -11.45 -10.23
C ASP A 295 -22.33 -10.10 -10.59
N PRO A 296 -23.51 -9.79 -10.02
CA PRO A 296 -24.25 -8.56 -10.35
C PRO A 296 -23.46 -7.29 -10.06
N ALA A 297 -23.63 -6.27 -10.91
CA ALA A 297 -22.90 -5.01 -10.86
C ALA A 297 -23.00 -4.31 -9.50
N GLU A 298 -24.19 -4.28 -8.91
CA GLU A 298 -24.42 -3.66 -7.60
C GLU A 298 -23.67 -4.39 -6.48
N GLN A 299 -23.64 -5.73 -6.53
CA GLN A 299 -22.92 -6.53 -5.53
C GLN A 299 -21.41 -6.29 -5.61
N LEU A 300 -20.88 -6.20 -6.83
CA LEU A 300 -19.47 -5.86 -7.05
C LEU A 300 -19.15 -4.43 -6.62
N ALA A 301 -20.05 -3.47 -6.86
CA ALA A 301 -19.89 -2.10 -6.38
C ALA A 301 -19.83 -2.04 -4.84
N ARG A 302 -20.69 -2.79 -4.14
CA ARG A 302 -20.65 -2.93 -2.67
C ARG A 302 -19.34 -3.58 -2.20
N LEU A 303 -18.94 -4.69 -2.84
CA LEU A 303 -17.70 -5.42 -2.51
C LEU A 303 -16.45 -4.56 -2.67
N TYR A 304 -16.40 -3.67 -3.67
CA TYR A 304 -15.24 -2.82 -3.92
C TYR A 304 -14.85 -1.97 -2.69
N HIS A 305 -15.79 -1.70 -1.78
CA HIS A 305 -15.49 -0.99 -0.54
C HIS A 305 -14.58 -1.78 0.43
N GLU A 306 -14.55 -3.12 0.35
CA GLU A 306 -13.61 -3.96 1.11
C GLU A 306 -12.14 -3.67 0.76
N ARG A 307 -11.87 -3.04 -0.40
CA ARG A 307 -10.53 -2.54 -0.73
C ARG A 307 -9.98 -1.63 0.38
N TRP A 308 -10.82 -0.90 1.10
CA TRP A 308 -10.39 -0.01 2.19
C TRP A 308 -9.71 -0.75 3.34
N GLU A 309 -9.88 -2.07 3.46
CA GLU A 309 -9.27 -2.82 4.56
C GLU A 309 -7.74 -2.91 4.48
N VAL A 310 -7.16 -2.77 3.29
CA VAL A 310 -5.71 -2.62 3.16
C VAL A 310 -5.20 -1.31 3.79
N GLU A 311 -5.99 -0.23 3.75
CA GLU A 311 -5.62 1.03 4.40
C GLU A 311 -5.66 0.87 5.92
N SER A 312 -6.60 0.08 6.45
CA SER A 312 -6.62 -0.33 7.86
C SER A 312 -5.38 -1.14 8.22
N ALA A 313 -4.89 -2.02 7.33
CA ALA A 313 -3.64 -2.74 7.53
C ALA A 313 -2.44 -1.78 7.58
N PHE A 314 -2.35 -0.80 6.67
CA PHE A 314 -1.31 0.23 6.68
C PHE A 314 -1.41 1.15 7.90
N LEU A 315 -2.61 1.44 8.41
CA LEU A 315 -2.83 2.17 9.66
C LEU A 315 -2.22 1.39 10.84
N ALA A 316 -2.53 0.10 10.96
CA ALA A 316 -1.98 -0.77 12.00
C ALA A 316 -0.46 -0.83 11.94
N LEU A 317 0.09 -1.05 10.74
CA LEU A 317 1.51 -1.03 10.46
C LEU A 317 2.17 0.28 10.91
N ARG A 318 1.67 1.44 10.46
CA ARG A 318 2.39 2.71 10.60
C ARG A 318 2.09 3.47 11.88
N HIS A 319 0.84 3.49 12.28
CA HIS A 319 0.36 4.31 13.39
C HIS A 319 0.26 3.52 14.68
N THR A 320 -0.09 2.23 14.62
CA THR A 320 -0.17 1.39 15.83
C THR A 320 1.18 0.75 16.15
N LEU A 321 1.81 0.04 15.20
CA LEU A 321 3.10 -0.63 15.42
C LEU A 321 4.29 0.33 15.41
N LEU A 322 4.41 1.21 14.41
CA LEU A 322 5.54 2.16 14.34
C LEU A 322 5.31 3.46 15.11
N THR A 323 4.08 3.78 15.51
CA THR A 323 3.73 5.06 16.17
C THR A 323 4.19 6.30 15.37
N GLY A 324 4.20 6.21 14.03
CA GLY A 324 4.62 7.29 13.14
C GLY A 324 6.12 7.63 13.14
N ARG A 325 6.95 6.82 13.81
CA ARG A 325 8.40 7.05 13.97
C ARG A 325 9.18 6.86 12.68
N VAL A 326 10.35 7.49 12.64
CA VAL A 326 11.40 7.21 11.66
C VAL A 326 12.01 5.85 12.00
N LEU A 327 12.33 5.04 10.98
CA LEU A 327 13.05 3.77 11.17
C LEU A 327 14.38 4.02 11.87
N ARG A 328 14.88 3.06 12.65
CA ARG A 328 16.07 3.27 13.49
C ARG A 328 17.39 2.96 12.80
N SER A 329 17.35 2.17 11.73
CA SER A 329 18.57 1.64 11.10
C SER A 329 19.20 2.64 10.12
N THR A 330 20.52 2.77 10.15
CA THR A 330 21.27 3.82 9.42
C THR A 330 21.95 3.32 8.14
N ASP A 331 21.60 2.13 7.68
CA ASP A 331 22.10 1.52 6.45
C ASP A 331 21.01 0.63 5.79
N ARG A 332 21.20 0.33 4.50
CA ARG A 332 20.23 -0.43 3.70
C ARG A 332 19.93 -1.82 4.27
N CYS A 333 20.93 -2.54 4.77
CA CYS A 333 20.76 -3.89 5.30
C CYS A 333 19.97 -3.85 6.61
N GLY A 334 20.30 -2.92 7.50
CA GLY A 334 19.57 -2.70 8.74
C GLY A 334 18.12 -2.26 8.51
N LEU A 335 17.87 -1.37 7.54
CA LEU A 335 16.51 -0.95 7.16
C LEU A 335 15.70 -2.12 6.61
N GLY A 336 16.29 -2.95 5.75
CA GLY A 336 15.65 -4.17 5.26
C GLY A 336 15.30 -5.13 6.39
N GLN A 337 16.24 -5.36 7.32
CA GLN A 337 16.03 -6.24 8.47
C GLN A 337 14.89 -5.73 9.37
N GLU A 338 14.86 -4.44 9.66
CA GLU A 338 13.82 -3.79 10.47
C GLU A 338 12.43 -3.87 9.80
N LEU A 339 12.35 -3.62 8.49
CA LEU A 339 11.10 -3.70 7.74
C LEU A 339 10.54 -5.13 7.72
N TRP A 340 11.37 -6.14 7.44
CA TRP A 340 10.91 -7.53 7.45
C TRP A 340 10.46 -8.00 8.83
N ALA A 341 11.17 -7.58 9.89
CA ALA A 341 10.76 -7.88 11.26
C ALA A 341 9.40 -7.25 11.61
N TRP A 342 9.21 -5.98 11.23
CA TRP A 342 7.95 -5.27 11.43
C TRP A 342 6.77 -5.88 10.67
N LEU A 343 6.98 -6.27 9.41
CA LEU A 343 5.96 -6.97 8.62
C LEU A 343 5.65 -8.37 9.19
N THR A 344 6.66 -9.07 9.71
CA THR A 344 6.49 -10.37 10.37
C THR A 344 5.65 -10.23 11.64
N VAL A 345 5.93 -9.24 12.49
CA VAL A 345 5.17 -8.98 13.73
C VAL A 345 3.70 -8.66 13.42
N HIS A 346 3.44 -7.82 12.41
CA HIS A 346 2.08 -7.57 11.95
C HIS A 346 1.37 -8.86 11.53
N GLN A 347 2.05 -9.69 10.73
CA GLN A 347 1.46 -10.92 10.19
C GLN A 347 1.12 -11.93 11.28
N ILE A 348 2.02 -12.17 12.23
CA ILE A 348 1.77 -13.15 13.30
C ILE A 348 0.70 -12.66 14.29
N LEU A 349 0.60 -11.35 14.52
CA LEU A 349 -0.53 -10.77 15.27
C LEU A 349 -1.86 -11.01 14.54
N ARG A 350 -1.89 -10.80 13.21
CA ARG A 350 -3.10 -11.08 12.42
C ARG A 350 -3.47 -12.55 12.41
N ARG A 351 -2.51 -13.46 12.32
CA ARG A 351 -2.75 -14.90 12.48
C ARG A 351 -3.35 -15.21 13.85
N ALA A 352 -2.77 -14.68 14.94
CA ALA A 352 -3.32 -14.88 16.28
C ALA A 352 -4.75 -14.37 16.45
N MET A 353 -5.08 -13.24 15.83
CA MET A 353 -6.45 -12.73 15.80
C MET A 353 -7.37 -13.62 14.96
N CYS A 354 -6.93 -14.11 13.81
CA CYS A 354 -7.74 -15.01 12.97
C CYS A 354 -8.02 -16.33 13.66
N ASP A 355 -7.01 -16.95 14.25
CA ASP A 355 -7.16 -18.17 15.05
C ASP A 355 -8.17 -17.95 16.18
N ALA A 356 -8.11 -16.79 16.86
CA ALA A 356 -9.08 -16.42 17.89
C ALA A 356 -10.51 -16.27 17.32
N ALA A 357 -10.68 -15.57 16.19
CA ALA A 357 -11.97 -15.41 15.54
C ALA A 357 -12.58 -16.78 15.18
N GLU A 358 -11.78 -17.69 14.66
CA GLU A 358 -12.24 -19.02 14.24
C GLU A 358 -12.63 -19.96 15.39
N THR A 359 -12.27 -19.63 16.64
CA THR A 359 -12.77 -20.36 17.81
C THR A 359 -14.25 -20.10 18.12
N ARG A 360 -14.86 -19.05 17.55
CA ARG A 360 -16.25 -18.67 17.77
C ARG A 360 -16.97 -18.48 16.42
N PRO A 361 -18.04 -19.25 16.13
CA PRO A 361 -18.78 -19.12 14.89
C PRO A 361 -19.28 -17.69 14.64
N GLY A 362 -19.11 -17.19 13.41
CA GLY A 362 -19.65 -15.89 12.98
C GLY A 362 -18.86 -14.66 13.43
N ILE A 363 -17.73 -14.81 14.12
CA ILE A 363 -16.85 -13.68 14.43
C ILE A 363 -16.03 -13.33 13.19
N ASP A 364 -16.25 -12.11 12.70
CA ASP A 364 -15.40 -11.47 11.70
C ASP A 364 -14.07 -11.03 12.35
N PRO A 365 -12.90 -11.44 11.81
CA PRO A 365 -11.59 -11.00 12.29
C PRO A 365 -11.43 -9.48 12.38
N ASP A 366 -12.18 -8.72 11.58
CA ASP A 366 -12.14 -7.27 11.58
C ASP A 366 -12.70 -6.60 12.84
N ARG A 367 -13.48 -7.36 13.61
CA ARG A 367 -14.00 -6.93 14.91
C ARG A 367 -12.98 -7.10 16.04
N LEU A 368 -11.88 -7.81 15.80
CA LEU A 368 -10.86 -8.01 16.82
C LEU A 368 -9.90 -6.82 16.86
N SER A 369 -9.64 -6.28 18.06
CA SER A 369 -8.81 -5.10 18.22
C SER A 369 -7.33 -5.43 18.07
N PHE A 370 -6.70 -4.90 17.01
CA PHE A 370 -5.27 -5.04 16.77
C PHE A 370 -4.43 -4.40 17.89
N THR A 371 -4.91 -3.30 18.49
CA THR A 371 -4.24 -2.64 19.62
C THR A 371 -4.22 -3.53 20.86
N ILE A 372 -5.34 -4.19 21.17
CA ILE A 372 -5.42 -5.15 22.29
C ILE A 372 -4.47 -6.31 22.03
N ALA A 373 -4.49 -6.89 20.82
CA ALA A 373 -3.58 -7.98 20.46
C ALA A 373 -2.09 -7.59 20.63
N LEU A 374 -1.72 -6.39 20.17
CA LEU A 374 -0.35 -5.87 20.31
C LEU A 374 0.04 -5.63 21.78
N GLN A 375 -0.84 -5.03 22.58
CA GLN A 375 -0.58 -4.78 23.99
C GLN A 375 -0.45 -6.09 24.78
N THR A 376 -1.37 -7.03 24.57
CA THR A 376 -1.30 -8.35 25.20
C THR A 376 -0.02 -9.09 24.80
N ALA A 377 0.37 -9.06 23.52
CA ALA A 377 1.63 -9.65 23.09
C ALA A 377 2.85 -8.98 23.74
N ALA A 378 2.85 -7.65 23.82
CA ALA A 378 3.91 -6.89 24.49
C ALA A 378 4.03 -7.25 25.98
N ASP A 379 2.91 -7.38 26.68
CA ASP A 379 2.87 -7.80 28.09
C ASP A 379 3.35 -9.23 28.27
N GLN A 380 2.97 -10.15 27.37
CA GLN A 380 3.44 -11.52 27.40
C GLN A 380 4.94 -11.64 27.12
N ILE A 381 5.50 -10.77 26.26
CA ILE A 381 6.95 -10.67 26.06
C ILE A 381 7.63 -10.22 27.35
N VAL A 382 7.15 -9.14 27.99
CA VAL A 382 7.76 -8.65 29.24
C VAL A 382 7.67 -9.67 30.35
N ASN A 383 6.53 -10.34 30.46
CA ASN A 383 6.28 -11.32 31.49
C ASN A 383 6.88 -12.70 31.19
N ALA A 384 7.38 -12.97 29.98
CA ALA A 384 7.76 -14.31 29.53
C ALA A 384 6.64 -15.35 29.74
N SER A 385 5.38 -14.99 29.42
CA SER A 385 4.23 -15.89 29.52
C SER A 385 3.86 -16.55 28.19
N ASN A 386 3.23 -17.72 28.28
CA ASN A 386 2.62 -18.46 27.17
C ASN A 386 3.55 -18.76 25.98
N ILE A 387 4.87 -18.83 26.23
CA ILE A 387 5.89 -19.05 25.19
C ILE A 387 5.66 -20.38 24.46
N THR A 388 5.41 -21.45 25.22
CA THR A 388 5.14 -22.81 24.70
C THR A 388 3.82 -23.39 25.26
N GLY A 389 3.06 -22.60 26.02
CA GLY A 389 1.84 -23.05 26.67
C GLY A 389 0.64 -23.07 25.72
N SER A 390 -0.37 -23.89 26.03
CA SER A 390 -1.63 -23.92 25.26
C SER A 390 -2.56 -22.72 25.56
N ASP A 391 -2.23 -21.91 26.57
CA ASP A 391 -3.03 -20.76 26.95
C ASP A 391 -2.96 -19.64 25.90
N ARG A 392 -4.11 -19.34 25.29
CA ARG A 392 -4.29 -18.33 24.25
C ARG A 392 -4.70 -16.99 24.86
N GLY A 393 -3.76 -16.33 25.55
CA GLY A 393 -3.99 -15.03 26.20
C GLY A 393 -4.38 -13.93 25.23
N ILE A 394 -3.79 -13.87 24.03
CA ILE A 394 -4.17 -12.93 22.97
C ILE A 394 -5.62 -13.21 22.54
N ALA A 395 -5.98 -14.48 22.29
CA ALA A 395 -7.34 -14.85 21.91
C ALA A 395 -8.36 -14.45 22.98
N LYS A 396 -8.09 -14.75 24.26
CA LYS A 396 -8.93 -14.35 25.39
C LYS A 396 -9.12 -12.83 25.43
N ALA A 397 -8.05 -12.06 25.28
CA ALA A 397 -8.10 -10.60 25.34
C ALA A 397 -8.92 -9.98 24.20
N VAL A 398 -8.70 -10.42 22.95
CA VAL A 398 -9.42 -9.85 21.79
C VAL A 398 -10.88 -10.30 21.72
N LEU A 399 -11.22 -11.45 22.31
CA LEU A 399 -12.58 -12.00 22.35
C LEU A 399 -13.40 -11.54 23.57
N ALA A 400 -12.79 -10.85 24.53
CA ALA A 400 -13.47 -10.34 25.71
C ALA A 400 -14.44 -9.20 25.36
N ASP A 401 -14.02 -8.30 24.47
CA ASP A 401 -14.84 -7.19 23.98
C ASP A 401 -14.59 -6.94 22.47
N PRO A 402 -15.17 -7.77 21.59
CA PRO A 402 -15.06 -7.56 20.15
C PRO A 402 -15.67 -6.22 19.75
N LEU A 403 -14.95 -5.45 18.94
CA LEU A 403 -15.40 -4.15 18.43
C LEU A 403 -16.78 -4.29 17.76
N PRO A 404 -17.63 -3.25 17.83
CA PRO A 404 -18.87 -3.24 17.08
C PRO A 404 -18.59 -3.33 15.58
N ALA A 405 -19.60 -3.75 14.80
CA ALA A 405 -19.51 -3.70 13.35
C ALA A 405 -19.07 -2.30 12.89
N ARG A 406 -18.12 -2.26 11.95
CA ARG A 406 -17.49 -1.01 11.51
C ARG A 406 -18.55 -0.08 10.94
N ARG A 407 -18.72 1.09 11.56
CA ARG A 407 -19.62 2.13 11.05
C ARG A 407 -18.92 2.88 9.93
N PRO A 408 -19.51 2.98 8.73
CA PRO A 408 -18.95 3.78 7.65
C PRO A 408 -18.91 5.26 8.08
N ARG A 409 -17.80 5.93 7.77
CA ARG A 409 -17.56 7.33 8.15
C ARG A 409 -16.94 8.09 6.99
N ILE A 410 -17.20 9.39 6.93
CA ILE A 410 -16.61 10.28 5.94
C ILE A 410 -16.07 11.55 6.60
N SER A 411 -14.97 12.06 6.06
CA SER A 411 -14.44 13.38 6.37
C SER A 411 -13.61 13.91 5.21
N ALA A 412 -13.43 15.22 5.18
CA ALA A 412 -12.49 15.92 4.33
C ALA A 412 -11.10 15.32 4.50
N ARG A 413 -10.44 15.05 3.37
CA ARG A 413 -9.03 14.62 3.36
C ARG A 413 -8.15 15.84 3.22
N LYS A 414 -8.02 16.58 4.32
CA LYS A 414 -7.10 17.71 4.41
C LYS A 414 -5.75 17.25 4.93
N VAL A 415 -4.69 17.66 4.24
CA VAL A 415 -3.34 17.50 4.79
C VAL A 415 -3.22 18.47 5.96
N LYS A 416 -3.11 17.92 7.17
CA LYS A 416 -2.97 18.73 8.40
C LYS A 416 -1.61 19.45 8.50
N CYS A 417 -0.65 19.06 7.67
CA CYS A 417 0.66 19.71 7.60
C CYS A 417 0.59 20.93 6.67
N PRO A 418 0.96 22.15 7.15
CA PRO A 418 0.94 23.37 6.34
C PRO A 418 1.90 23.31 5.14
N MET A 419 3.02 22.59 5.29
CA MET A 419 4.02 22.38 4.23
C MET A 419 3.75 21.04 3.53
N SER A 420 2.72 21.02 2.70
CA SER A 420 2.32 19.83 1.94
C SER A 420 2.61 20.01 0.46
N ARG A 421 3.17 18.95 -0.17
CA ARG A 421 3.26 18.84 -1.64
C ARG A 421 1.89 18.74 -2.34
N TYR A 422 0.85 18.39 -1.61
CA TYR A 422 -0.52 18.33 -2.10
C TYR A 422 -1.15 19.72 -1.98
N GLY A 423 -1.65 20.24 -3.11
CA GLY A 423 -2.32 21.54 -3.14
C GLY A 423 -3.57 21.55 -2.26
N THR A 424 -3.96 22.75 -1.82
CA THR A 424 -5.25 22.97 -1.17
C THR A 424 -6.37 22.69 -2.17
N THR A 425 -7.38 21.92 -1.75
CA THR A 425 -8.62 21.72 -2.51
C THR A 425 -9.66 22.75 -2.01
N PRO A 426 -9.85 23.89 -2.71
CA PRO A 426 -10.77 24.94 -2.26
C PRO A 426 -12.25 24.51 -2.27
N HIS A 427 -12.60 23.43 -2.98
CA HIS A 427 -13.97 22.90 -3.09
C HIS A 427 -14.17 21.56 -2.37
N GLU A 428 -13.56 21.37 -1.20
CA GLU A 428 -13.79 20.16 -0.40
C GLU A 428 -15.21 20.18 0.20
N THR A 429 -16.11 19.38 -0.38
CA THR A 429 -17.52 19.27 0.02
C THR A 429 -17.74 18.34 1.20
N ARG A 430 -16.72 17.57 1.61
CA ARG A 430 -16.84 16.64 2.73
C ARG A 430 -16.74 17.37 4.09
N PRO A 431 -17.42 16.85 5.14
CA PRO A 431 -17.34 17.38 6.50
C PRO A 431 -15.90 17.50 7.01
N LEU A 432 -15.55 18.61 7.67
CA LEU A 432 -14.19 18.80 8.20
C LEU A 432 -13.84 17.84 9.35
N THR A 433 -14.86 17.45 10.11
CA THR A 433 -14.76 16.44 11.18
C THR A 433 -15.30 15.10 10.69
N SER A 434 -14.92 14.01 11.37
CA SER A 434 -15.44 12.69 11.02
C SER A 434 -16.93 12.60 11.34
N ARG A 435 -17.74 12.32 10.32
CA ARG A 435 -19.19 12.08 10.44
C ARG A 435 -19.51 10.62 10.17
N SER A 436 -20.50 10.10 10.88
CA SER A 436 -21.00 8.74 10.62
C SER A 436 -21.93 8.76 9.43
N LEU A 437 -21.82 7.75 8.57
CA LEU A 437 -22.76 7.54 7.47
C LEU A 437 -23.98 6.79 7.99
N THR A 438 -25.16 7.34 7.75
CA THR A 438 -26.46 6.75 8.10
C THR A 438 -27.04 5.97 6.92
N HIS A 439 -26.75 6.41 5.69
CA HIS A 439 -27.19 5.75 4.47
C HIS A 439 -26.13 5.82 3.37
N LEU A 440 -26.08 4.78 2.53
CA LEU A 440 -25.18 4.70 1.38
C LEU A 440 -25.96 4.15 0.19
N ASP A 441 -26.36 5.05 -0.71
CA ASP A 441 -27.00 4.71 -1.97
C ASP A 441 -25.93 4.37 -3.00
N ILE A 442 -26.03 3.20 -3.62
CA ILE A 442 -25.15 2.77 -4.71
C ILE A 442 -26.05 2.48 -5.90
N THR A 443 -25.90 3.26 -6.96
CA THR A 443 -26.67 3.14 -8.19
C THR A 443 -25.74 2.73 -9.32
N VAL A 444 -26.10 1.66 -10.03
CA VAL A 444 -25.41 1.28 -11.26
C VAL A 444 -26.07 2.03 -12.42
N LEU A 445 -25.28 2.83 -13.13
CA LEU A 445 -25.76 3.59 -14.28
C LEU A 445 -25.68 2.74 -15.54
N ALA A 446 -26.76 2.74 -16.34
CA ALA A 446 -26.78 2.03 -17.60
C ALA A 446 -25.76 2.62 -18.59
N ALA A 447 -25.23 1.78 -19.48
CA ALA A 447 -24.27 2.22 -20.51
C ALA A 447 -24.82 3.34 -21.42
N ALA A 448 -26.14 3.39 -21.63
CA ALA A 448 -26.83 4.42 -22.42
C ALA A 448 -27.07 5.72 -21.63
N GLU A 449 -27.08 5.67 -20.29
CA GLU A 449 -27.26 6.81 -19.39
C GLU A 449 -25.92 7.45 -19.00
N GLN A 450 -24.84 7.14 -19.72
CA GLN A 450 -23.61 7.90 -19.56
C GLN A 450 -23.96 9.38 -19.80
N PRO A 451 -23.73 10.28 -18.81
CA PRO A 451 -24.01 11.69 -18.99
C PRO A 451 -23.34 12.14 -20.28
N ALA A 452 -24.13 12.80 -21.14
CA ALA A 452 -23.67 13.30 -22.42
C ALA A 452 -22.31 13.99 -22.20
N VAL A 453 -21.33 13.47 -22.93
CA VAL A 453 -19.99 14.01 -23.01
C VAL A 453 -20.14 15.49 -23.32
N LEU A 454 -19.85 16.37 -22.35
CA LEU A 454 -19.21 17.63 -22.72
C LEU A 454 -17.99 17.18 -23.52
N PRO A 455 -17.88 17.54 -24.82
CA PRO A 455 -16.69 17.23 -25.61
C PRO A 455 -15.48 17.55 -24.74
N PRO A 456 -14.38 16.76 -24.82
CA PRO A 456 -13.18 17.10 -24.07
C PRO A 456 -12.98 18.59 -24.21
N SER A 457 -13.05 19.34 -23.10
CA SER A 457 -13.04 20.80 -23.17
C SER A 457 -11.95 21.16 -24.17
N PRO A 458 -12.27 21.93 -25.24
CA PRO A 458 -11.42 22.06 -26.41
C PRO A 458 -9.97 22.22 -25.98
N ALA A 459 -9.73 22.97 -24.90
CA ALA A 459 -8.53 23.09 -24.09
C ALA A 459 -7.42 22.03 -24.23
N ASN A 460 -7.66 20.71 -24.26
CA ASN A 460 -6.55 19.74 -24.32
C ASN A 460 -6.09 19.39 -25.76
N THR A 461 -7.02 19.38 -26.72
CA THR A 461 -6.71 19.26 -28.16
C THR A 461 -6.36 20.64 -28.74
N ASP A 462 -7.02 21.68 -28.24
CA ASP A 462 -6.83 23.09 -28.52
C ASP A 462 -5.47 23.60 -28.04
N ARG A 463 -4.98 23.20 -26.86
CA ARG A 463 -3.69 23.71 -26.37
C ARG A 463 -2.51 23.30 -27.26
N ARG A 464 -2.42 22.04 -27.70
CA ARG A 464 -1.36 21.62 -28.62
C ARG A 464 -1.46 22.39 -29.95
N SER A 465 -2.65 22.44 -30.53
CA SER A 465 -2.90 23.12 -31.80
C SER A 465 -2.70 24.64 -31.71
N ARG A 466 -2.98 25.27 -30.57
CA ARG A 466 -2.72 26.70 -30.29
C ARG A 466 -1.24 26.98 -30.11
N VAL A 467 -0.52 26.14 -29.38
CA VAL A 467 0.94 26.25 -29.27
C VAL A 467 1.58 26.08 -30.64
N PHE A 468 1.15 25.10 -31.44
CA PHE A 468 1.75 24.88 -32.76
C PHE A 468 1.39 25.99 -33.74
N ARG A 469 0.16 26.53 -33.71
CA ARG A 469 -0.20 27.72 -34.50
C ARG A 469 0.61 28.95 -34.09
N LEU A 470 0.78 29.19 -32.80
CA LEU A 470 1.62 30.30 -32.30
C LEU A 470 3.07 30.16 -32.77
N LEU A 471 3.64 28.96 -32.68
CA LEU A 471 5.01 28.69 -33.09
C LEU A 471 5.18 28.68 -34.63
N ALA A 472 4.15 28.29 -35.38
CA ALA A 472 4.15 28.30 -36.84
C ALA A 472 3.92 29.70 -37.43
N ALA A 473 3.23 30.59 -36.70
CA ALA A 473 3.02 31.98 -37.10
C ALA A 473 4.21 32.90 -36.75
N ALA A 474 5.18 32.40 -35.96
CA ALA A 474 6.39 33.11 -35.62
C ALA A 474 7.46 32.97 -36.71
N ASP A 475 8.38 33.94 -36.81
CA ASP A 475 9.46 33.89 -37.79
C ASP A 475 10.29 32.59 -37.65
N PRO A 476 10.76 31.97 -38.75
CA PRO A 476 11.46 30.68 -38.73
C PRO A 476 12.70 30.59 -37.83
N GLY A 477 13.24 31.73 -37.38
CA GLY A 477 14.38 31.84 -36.45
C GLY A 477 14.00 32.15 -35.00
N GLN A 478 12.72 32.34 -34.66
CA GLN A 478 12.30 32.77 -33.33
C GLN A 478 12.21 31.58 -32.35
N ASP A 479 13.01 31.64 -31.29
CA ASP A 479 12.94 30.70 -30.17
C ASP A 479 11.95 31.15 -29.11
N TRP A 480 11.12 30.23 -28.66
CA TRP A 480 10.13 30.51 -27.63
C TRP A 480 10.46 29.82 -26.32
N THR A 481 10.30 30.53 -25.21
CA THR A 481 10.31 29.90 -23.89
C THR A 481 8.91 29.40 -23.51
N ALA A 482 8.85 28.40 -22.63
CA ALA A 482 7.57 27.92 -22.10
C ALA A 482 6.76 29.03 -21.40
N ARG A 483 7.44 30.04 -20.86
CA ARG A 483 6.80 31.21 -20.22
C ARG A 483 6.18 32.13 -21.27
N GLN A 484 6.90 32.49 -22.33
CA GLN A 484 6.37 33.30 -23.43
C GLN A 484 5.17 32.63 -24.11
N ILE A 485 5.21 31.31 -24.30
CA ILE A 485 4.07 30.55 -24.85
C ILE A 485 2.89 30.54 -23.88
N ALA A 486 3.15 30.41 -22.57
CA ALA A 486 2.12 30.46 -21.57
C ALA A 486 1.45 31.85 -21.51
N ASP A 487 2.25 32.91 -21.58
CA ASP A 487 1.76 34.28 -21.55
C ASP A 487 0.97 34.60 -22.83
N ALA A 488 1.49 34.24 -24.01
CA ALA A 488 0.82 34.49 -25.30
C ALA A 488 -0.49 33.71 -25.49
N LEU A 489 -0.69 32.62 -24.76
CA LEU A 489 -1.89 31.77 -24.84
C LEU A 489 -2.74 31.82 -23.57
N GLU A 490 -2.42 32.71 -22.63
CA GLU A 490 -3.09 32.86 -21.32
C GLU A 490 -3.18 31.54 -20.53
N ILE A 491 -2.14 30.72 -20.59
CA ILE A 491 -2.08 29.41 -19.92
C ILE A 491 -1.57 29.60 -18.48
N GLY A 492 -2.49 29.57 -17.51
CA GLY A 492 -2.18 29.74 -16.08
C GLY A 492 -1.35 28.63 -15.39
N HIS A 493 -0.93 27.58 -16.11
CA HIS A 493 -0.24 26.41 -15.54
C HIS A 493 1.09 26.08 -16.24
N LEU A 494 2.11 26.93 -16.03
CA LEU A 494 3.43 26.82 -16.65
C LEU A 494 4.13 25.46 -16.48
N ARG A 495 3.98 24.81 -15.31
CA ARG A 495 4.58 23.47 -15.07
C ARG A 495 3.95 22.38 -15.92
N SER A 496 2.63 22.43 -16.10
CA SER A 496 1.91 21.49 -16.96
C SER A 496 2.33 21.68 -18.41
N LEU A 497 2.44 22.93 -18.87
CA LEU A 497 2.91 23.24 -20.23
C LEU A 497 4.35 22.75 -20.42
N SER A 498 5.25 23.02 -19.48
CA SER A 498 6.65 22.58 -19.57
C SER A 498 6.79 21.05 -19.66
N ALA A 499 5.98 20.30 -18.91
CA ALA A 499 5.95 18.84 -19.01
C ALA A 499 5.42 18.36 -20.37
N GLN A 500 4.37 19.00 -20.89
CA GLN A 500 3.82 18.72 -22.22
C GLN A 500 4.83 19.04 -23.34
N MET A 501 5.55 20.15 -23.25
CA MET A 501 6.61 20.51 -24.20
C MET A 501 7.75 19.48 -24.19
N GLY A 502 8.12 18.96 -23.01
CA GLY A 502 9.07 17.86 -22.90
C GLY A 502 8.60 16.59 -23.62
N GLN A 503 7.30 16.26 -23.51
CA GLN A 503 6.71 15.15 -24.24
C GLN A 503 6.70 15.39 -25.76
N TRP A 504 6.41 16.61 -26.21
CA TRP A 504 6.41 16.98 -27.63
C TRP A 504 7.81 16.97 -28.27
N ILE A 505 8.88 17.21 -27.48
CA ILE A 505 10.26 16.97 -27.94
C ILE A 505 10.51 15.49 -28.17
N THR A 506 10.12 14.62 -27.22
CA THR A 506 10.28 13.16 -27.38
C THR A 506 9.52 12.63 -28.59
N GLN A 507 8.39 13.27 -28.93
CA GLN A 507 7.57 12.95 -30.09
C GLN A 507 8.03 13.66 -31.39
N LYS A 508 9.17 14.37 -31.38
CA LYS A 508 9.75 15.09 -32.53
C LYS A 508 8.85 16.18 -33.14
N PHE A 509 7.91 16.71 -32.37
CA PHE A 509 7.10 17.86 -32.79
C PHE A 509 7.83 19.20 -32.56
N LEU A 510 8.63 19.29 -31.48
CA LEU A 510 9.43 20.47 -31.14
C LEU A 510 10.92 20.13 -31.11
N VAL A 511 11.76 21.09 -31.46
CA VAL A 511 13.21 21.05 -31.26
C VAL A 511 13.58 21.94 -30.09
N ARG A 512 14.56 21.49 -29.30
CA ARG A 512 15.11 22.24 -28.17
C ARG A 512 16.45 22.84 -28.58
N GLU A 513 16.44 24.11 -28.97
CA GLU A 513 17.63 24.87 -29.39
C GLU A 513 18.49 25.33 -28.21
N GLY A 514 17.96 25.30 -26.98
CA GLY A 514 18.69 25.70 -25.77
C GLY A 514 17.97 25.42 -24.46
N ARG A 515 18.49 25.96 -23.34
CA ARG A 515 17.91 25.73 -22.01
C ARG A 515 16.53 26.39 -21.88
N GLY A 516 15.48 25.61 -22.16
CA GLY A 516 14.09 26.07 -22.06
C GLY A 516 13.62 26.91 -23.24
N ARG A 517 14.33 26.84 -24.37
CA ARG A 517 13.97 27.42 -25.66
C ARG A 517 13.54 26.34 -26.61
N TYR A 518 12.42 26.56 -27.28
CA TYR A 518 11.72 25.58 -28.09
C TYR A 518 11.36 26.22 -29.44
N ARG A 519 11.49 25.43 -30.50
CA ARG A 519 11.08 25.78 -31.85
C ARG A 519 10.22 24.66 -32.41
N LEU A 520 9.28 24.99 -33.31
CA LEU A 520 8.54 23.97 -34.05
C LEU A 520 9.51 23.23 -34.97
N HIS A 521 9.44 21.90 -35.00
CA HIS A 521 10.32 21.13 -35.89
C HIS A 521 9.97 21.44 -37.36
N PRO A 522 10.95 21.61 -38.27
CA PRO A 522 10.71 22.07 -39.65
C PRO A 522 9.65 21.29 -40.43
N GLN A 523 9.59 19.96 -40.25
CA GLN A 523 8.56 19.08 -40.84
C GLN A 523 7.10 19.44 -40.46
N TRP A 524 6.90 20.27 -39.43
CA TRP A 524 5.59 20.75 -38.95
C TRP A 524 5.37 22.25 -39.19
N ALA A 525 6.37 22.98 -39.70
CA ALA A 525 6.25 24.37 -40.09
C ALA A 525 5.74 24.43 -41.55
N LYS A 526 4.49 24.84 -41.77
CA LYS A 526 3.94 24.99 -43.12
C LYS A 526 4.41 26.30 -43.76
N THR A 527 4.76 26.24 -45.05
CA THR A 527 4.91 27.36 -45.97
C THR A 527 3.55 28.07 -46.17
N PRO A 528 3.46 29.41 -46.31
CA PRO A 528 2.18 30.09 -46.45
C PRO A 528 1.53 29.73 -47.79
N GLY A 529 0.40 28.99 -47.80
CA GLY A 529 -0.33 28.69 -49.04
C GLY A 529 -1.43 27.63 -48.99
N ASP A 530 -1.33 26.56 -48.18
CA ASP A 530 -2.27 25.43 -48.30
C ASP A 530 -3.38 25.42 -47.24
N SER A 531 -4.62 25.50 -47.72
CA SER A 531 -5.87 25.33 -46.98
C SER A 531 -5.96 23.98 -46.26
N LEU A 532 -6.64 23.98 -45.11
CA LEU A 532 -6.88 22.81 -44.27
C LEU A 532 -8.03 21.98 -44.85
N ASP A 533 -7.73 20.93 -45.60
CA ASP A 533 -8.64 19.81 -45.77
C ASP A 533 -8.41 18.75 -44.70
N SER A 534 -9.51 18.38 -44.05
CA SER A 534 -9.64 17.46 -42.95
C SER A 534 -9.55 16.01 -43.43
N THR A 535 -8.38 15.55 -43.85
CA THR A 535 -8.08 14.10 -43.94
C THR A 535 -6.61 13.92 -44.29
N THR A 536 -5.76 13.65 -43.29
CA THR A 536 -4.48 13.01 -43.56
C THR A 536 -4.17 12.03 -42.45
N THR A 537 -4.43 10.78 -42.77
CA THR A 537 -4.02 9.55 -42.12
C THR A 537 -2.50 9.52 -41.95
N ILE A 538 -2.02 9.14 -40.76
CA ILE A 538 -0.59 8.94 -40.48
C ILE A 538 -0.19 7.54 -41.00
N PRO A 539 0.85 7.38 -41.84
CA PRO A 539 1.43 6.07 -42.11
C PRO A 539 2.37 5.64 -40.97
N ALA A 540 2.40 4.31 -40.78
CA ALA A 540 2.97 3.48 -39.69
C ALA A 540 4.14 4.01 -38.85
#